data_AF-A0A9D2AJC6-F1
#
_entry.id   AF-A0A9D2AJC6-F1
#
_cell.length_a   1.000
_cell.length_b   1.000
_cell.length_c   1.000
_cell.angle_alpha   90.00
_cell.angle_beta   90.00
_cell.angle_gamma   90.00
#
_symmetry.space_group_name_H-M   'P 1'
#
loop_
_entity.id
_entity.type
_entity.pdbx_description
1 polymer ?
#
loop_
_entity_poly.entity_id
_entity_poly.type
_entity_poly.pdbx_seq_one_letter_code
_entity_poly.pdbx_strand_id
1 'polypeptide(L)'
;MKRICSLLLCAALACALGAPALAAENHMSNFGPTKTYSGFSDVWSGAWYAGDVETCYEYGLMTGSGGGKFTPGGTLTVAQALAIADRIHEIYATGKSTLKNGGGVWYQPYVDYALENGIIEPEEFSAYDRPVTRGEAARIFAAALPPAEVHAINDIDHLTDVPRGDDAYNAVLLLYNAGVLTGSGPDCRFRPEETITRAEIAAIACRMALPAERETFVLLDGHDLGDVIPGLVVYMTGAGAETEDGASRAVLESADGVYRCLAAAEAGAAGSTVTAMTPKEGKYALSDALAAEGYTMDISTVRPENAAFGDVPAYRYEFRADDGEDREHLCFGYVFVRDGALCTVTFLTTRDSTEFRKVIAAPALDGQTAELT
;
A
#
# COMPACT_ATOMS: atom_id res chain seq x y z
N MET A 1 39.85 -4.89 -63.82
CA MET A 1 38.54 -5.34 -63.29
C MET A 1 38.64 -6.01 -61.91
N LYS A 2 39.50 -7.02 -61.70
CA LYS A 2 39.59 -7.74 -60.41
C LYS A 2 39.84 -6.87 -59.16
N ARG A 3 40.66 -5.81 -59.26
CA ARG A 3 40.96 -4.89 -58.14
C ARG A 3 39.80 -3.94 -57.79
N ILE A 4 38.95 -3.63 -58.76
CA ILE A 4 37.79 -2.74 -58.57
C ILE A 4 36.65 -3.51 -57.88
N CYS A 5 36.47 -4.79 -58.23
CA CYS A 5 35.52 -5.67 -57.56
C CYS A 5 35.87 -5.90 -56.08
N SER A 6 37.16 -6.07 -55.72
CA SER A 6 37.57 -6.19 -54.31
C SER A 6 37.34 -4.92 -53.49
N LEU A 7 37.55 -3.74 -54.07
CA LEU A 7 37.30 -2.48 -53.37
C LEU A 7 35.80 -2.23 -53.13
N LEU A 8 34.95 -2.59 -54.10
CA LEU A 8 33.49 -2.53 -53.95
C LEU A 8 32.97 -3.55 -52.91
N LEU A 9 33.59 -4.74 -52.84
CA LEU A 9 33.21 -5.75 -51.84
C LEU A 9 33.64 -5.35 -50.42
N CYS A 10 34.83 -4.76 -50.24
CA CYS A 10 35.26 -4.23 -48.94
C CYS A 10 34.44 -3.02 -48.49
N ALA A 11 34.06 -2.12 -49.41
CA ALA A 11 33.16 -1.01 -49.09
C ALA A 11 31.76 -1.49 -48.70
N ALA A 12 31.23 -2.52 -49.37
CA ALA A 12 29.96 -3.14 -49.01
C ALA A 12 30.01 -3.86 -47.65
N LEU A 13 31.12 -4.54 -47.33
CA LEU A 13 31.33 -5.17 -46.02
C LEU A 13 31.48 -4.12 -44.88
N ALA A 14 32.18 -3.02 -45.15
CA ALA A 14 32.36 -1.93 -44.18
C ALA A 14 31.06 -1.17 -43.91
N CYS A 15 30.18 -1.01 -44.92
CA CYS A 15 28.84 -0.44 -44.71
C CYS A 15 27.87 -1.42 -44.04
N ALA A 16 28.09 -2.74 -44.11
CA ALA A 16 27.27 -3.75 -43.44
C ALA A 16 27.62 -3.98 -41.96
N LEU A 17 28.84 -3.61 -41.54
CA LEU A 17 29.30 -3.66 -40.14
C LEU A 17 28.92 -2.41 -39.32
N GLY A 18 28.25 -1.43 -39.95
CA GLY A 18 27.94 -0.13 -39.37
C GLY A 18 26.46 0.10 -39.09
N ALA A 19 25.63 -0.95 -38.97
CA ALA A 19 24.37 -0.78 -38.26
C ALA A 19 24.73 -0.70 -36.77
N PRO A 20 24.65 0.48 -36.10
CA PRO A 20 24.51 0.42 -34.66
C PRO A 20 23.25 -0.41 -34.46
N ALA A 21 23.39 -1.60 -33.88
CA ALA A 21 22.30 -2.11 -33.07
C ALA A 21 22.05 -0.95 -32.11
N LEU A 22 20.94 -0.22 -32.28
CA LEU A 22 20.48 0.68 -31.24
C LEU A 22 20.21 -0.26 -30.05
N ALA A 23 21.21 -0.47 -29.22
CA ALA A 23 20.98 -0.86 -27.85
C ALA A 23 20.04 0.24 -27.34
N ALA A 24 18.87 -0.16 -26.84
CA ALA A 24 17.99 0.81 -26.23
C ALA A 24 18.80 1.59 -25.20
N GLU A 25 18.62 2.91 -25.17
CA GLU A 25 19.22 3.72 -24.13
C GLU A 25 18.46 3.47 -22.82
N ASN A 26 19.14 3.68 -21.69
CA ASN A 26 18.55 3.63 -20.35
C ASN A 26 17.33 4.55 -20.29
N HIS A 27 16.11 4.00 -20.29
CA HIS A 27 14.91 4.82 -20.32
C HIS A 27 13.65 4.07 -19.90
N MET A 28 12.74 4.75 -19.20
CA MET A 28 11.46 4.17 -18.75
C MET A 28 10.51 3.78 -19.89
N SER A 29 10.65 4.36 -21.09
CA SER A 29 9.83 3.96 -22.25
C SER A 29 10.16 2.56 -22.79
N ASN A 30 11.19 1.91 -22.25
CA ASN A 30 11.53 0.53 -22.60
C ASN A 30 10.52 -0.49 -22.04
N PHE A 31 9.74 -0.11 -21.03
CA PHE A 31 8.68 -0.93 -20.50
C PHE A 31 7.46 -0.90 -21.44
N GLY A 32 7.12 -2.07 -21.99
CA GLY A 32 5.93 -2.25 -22.82
C GLY A 32 5.49 -3.71 -22.86
N PRO A 33 4.22 -3.98 -23.27
CA PRO A 33 3.70 -5.33 -23.35
C PRO A 33 4.39 -6.13 -24.46
N THR A 34 4.85 -7.34 -24.12
CA THR A 34 5.52 -8.31 -25.00
C THR A 34 4.79 -9.65 -25.10
N LYS A 35 3.79 -9.87 -24.25
CA LYS A 35 2.95 -11.07 -24.20
C LYS A 35 1.48 -10.67 -24.12
N THR A 36 0.60 -11.63 -24.42
CA THR A 36 -0.86 -11.47 -24.27
C THR A 36 -1.33 -12.23 -23.05
N TYR A 37 -2.00 -11.56 -22.11
CA TYR A 37 -2.57 -12.21 -20.95
C TYR A 37 -3.88 -12.94 -21.29
N SER A 38 -4.04 -14.16 -20.77
CA SER A 38 -5.26 -14.98 -20.96
C SER A 38 -5.91 -15.40 -19.64
N GLY A 39 -5.48 -14.82 -18.52
CA GLY A 39 -5.95 -15.17 -17.19
C GLY A 39 -5.13 -16.26 -16.50
N PHE A 40 -5.11 -16.20 -15.16
CA PHE A 40 -4.72 -17.30 -14.29
C PHE A 40 -5.95 -17.80 -13.54
N SER A 41 -6.06 -19.12 -13.37
CA SER A 41 -7.23 -19.77 -12.75
C SER A 41 -7.45 -19.40 -11.28
N ASP A 42 -6.42 -18.89 -10.61
CA ASP A 42 -6.41 -18.49 -9.21
C ASP A 42 -6.28 -16.96 -9.02
N VAL A 43 -6.53 -16.18 -10.07
CA VAL A 43 -6.61 -14.71 -10.03
C VAL A 43 -8.02 -14.29 -10.38
N TRP A 44 -8.77 -13.84 -9.38
CA TRP A 44 -10.11 -13.27 -9.58
C TRP A 44 -9.98 -11.86 -10.15
N SER A 45 -10.75 -11.51 -11.18
CA SER A 45 -10.63 -10.23 -11.88
C SER A 45 -10.98 -9.00 -11.04
N GLY A 46 -11.70 -9.18 -9.93
CA GLY A 46 -11.98 -8.10 -8.96
C GLY A 46 -10.96 -8.02 -7.81
N ALA A 47 -9.93 -8.87 -7.78
CA ALA A 47 -8.90 -8.81 -6.76
C ALA A 47 -8.05 -7.55 -6.95
N TRP A 48 -7.64 -6.93 -5.84
CA TRP A 48 -6.86 -5.68 -5.87
C TRP A 48 -5.57 -5.77 -6.71
N TYR A 49 -4.97 -6.96 -6.80
CA TYR A 49 -3.73 -7.22 -7.54
C TYR A 49 -3.96 -7.70 -8.99
N ALA A 50 -5.21 -7.87 -9.45
CA ALA A 50 -5.47 -8.53 -10.73
C ALA A 50 -4.84 -7.80 -11.93
N GLY A 51 -4.96 -6.46 -11.95
CA GLY A 51 -4.35 -5.61 -12.98
C GLY A 51 -2.82 -5.63 -12.94
N ASP A 52 -2.22 -5.66 -11.75
CA ASP A 52 -0.77 -5.77 -11.59
C ASP A 52 -0.23 -7.11 -12.12
N VAL A 53 -0.96 -8.20 -11.87
CA VAL A 53 -0.58 -9.53 -12.35
C VAL A 53 -0.65 -9.61 -13.87
N GLU A 54 -1.71 -9.07 -14.47
CA GLU A 54 -1.85 -8.94 -15.92
C GLU A 54 -0.68 -8.16 -16.50
N THR A 55 -0.44 -6.95 -15.99
CA THR A 55 0.64 -6.07 -16.44
C THR A 55 2.00 -6.74 -16.31
N CYS A 56 2.33 -7.30 -15.14
CA CYS A 56 3.61 -7.98 -14.94
C CYS A 56 3.80 -9.18 -15.87
N TYR A 57 2.73 -9.89 -16.22
CA TYR A 57 2.77 -10.97 -17.19
C TYR A 57 3.05 -10.45 -18.60
N GLU A 58 2.29 -9.45 -19.06
CA GLU A 58 2.40 -8.88 -20.40
C GLU A 58 3.76 -8.23 -20.62
N TYR A 59 4.28 -7.51 -19.63
CA TYR A 59 5.59 -6.84 -19.67
C TYR A 59 6.75 -7.82 -19.45
N GLY A 60 6.46 -9.09 -19.16
CA GLY A 60 7.47 -10.12 -18.97
C GLY A 60 8.26 -10.03 -17.67
N LEU A 61 7.80 -9.21 -16.71
CA LEU A 61 8.42 -9.06 -15.39
C LEU A 61 8.21 -10.32 -14.53
N MET A 62 7.01 -10.89 -14.58
CA MET A 62 6.63 -12.08 -13.83
C MET A 62 5.97 -13.13 -14.74
N THR A 63 6.01 -14.38 -14.28
CA THR A 63 5.30 -15.49 -14.91
C THR A 63 4.47 -16.24 -13.88
N GLY A 64 3.53 -17.06 -14.36
CA GLY A 64 2.80 -17.99 -13.52
C GLY A 64 3.72 -19.00 -12.84
N SER A 65 3.23 -19.60 -11.75
CA SER A 65 3.92 -20.65 -10.98
C SER A 65 3.83 -22.03 -11.65
N GLY A 66 3.07 -22.15 -12.75
CA GLY A 66 2.82 -23.39 -13.48
C GLY A 66 1.35 -23.82 -13.41
N GLY A 67 0.93 -24.75 -14.27
CA GLY A 67 -0.42 -25.32 -14.24
C GLY A 67 -1.57 -24.31 -14.42
N GLY A 68 -1.33 -23.18 -15.11
CA GLY A 68 -2.32 -22.12 -15.29
C GLY A 68 -2.60 -21.29 -14.04
N LYS A 69 -1.66 -21.24 -13.09
CA LYS A 69 -1.75 -20.50 -11.82
C LYS A 69 -0.72 -19.40 -11.69
N PHE A 70 -1.08 -18.36 -10.96
CA PHE A 70 -0.17 -17.31 -10.49
C PHE A 70 0.31 -17.57 -9.06
N THR A 71 -0.55 -18.13 -8.20
CA THR A 71 -0.33 -18.32 -6.76
C THR A 71 -0.12 -16.99 -6.01
N PRO A 72 -1.12 -16.08 -6.00
CA PRO A 72 -0.97 -14.73 -5.47
C PRO A 72 -0.58 -14.67 -3.98
N GLY A 73 -1.13 -15.56 -3.15
CA GLY A 73 -0.79 -15.65 -1.72
C GLY A 73 0.50 -16.44 -1.41
N GLY A 74 1.23 -16.89 -2.43
CA GLY A 74 2.50 -17.59 -2.22
C GLY A 74 3.61 -16.63 -1.81
N THR A 75 4.46 -17.05 -0.89
CA THR A 75 5.65 -16.28 -0.46
C THR A 75 6.75 -16.31 -1.53
N LEU A 76 7.40 -15.16 -1.78
CA LEU A 76 8.57 -15.11 -2.66
C LEU A 76 9.84 -15.58 -1.96
N THR A 77 10.74 -16.18 -2.74
CA THR A 77 12.12 -16.40 -2.31
C THR A 77 13.03 -15.24 -2.73
N VAL A 78 14.22 -15.16 -2.13
CA VAL A 78 15.25 -14.18 -2.53
C VAL A 78 15.58 -14.33 -4.02
N ALA A 79 15.78 -15.57 -4.50
CA ALA A 79 16.01 -15.88 -5.91
C ALA A 79 14.93 -15.33 -6.85
N GLN A 80 13.66 -15.41 -6.43
CA GLN A 80 12.55 -14.92 -7.23
C GLN A 80 12.48 -13.39 -7.23
N ALA A 81 12.80 -12.74 -6.12
CA ALA A 81 12.90 -11.27 -6.05
C ALA A 81 13.99 -10.76 -6.99
N LEU A 82 15.19 -11.36 -6.96
CA LEU A 82 16.29 -11.03 -7.88
C LEU A 82 15.87 -11.22 -9.33
N ALA A 83 15.28 -12.37 -9.67
CA ALA A 83 14.85 -12.63 -11.03
C ALA A 83 13.81 -11.61 -11.57
N ILE A 84 13.10 -10.89 -10.70
CA ILE A 84 12.17 -9.83 -11.12
C ILE A 84 12.89 -8.49 -11.21
N ALA A 85 13.68 -8.13 -10.19
CA ALA A 85 14.49 -6.92 -10.16
C ALA A 85 15.48 -6.85 -11.34
N ASP A 86 16.15 -7.96 -11.65
CA ASP A 86 17.08 -8.05 -12.78
C ASP A 86 16.37 -7.85 -14.11
N ARG A 87 15.14 -8.35 -14.26
CA ARG A 87 14.34 -8.10 -15.47
C ARG A 87 13.95 -6.64 -15.59
N ILE A 88 13.57 -6.00 -14.49
CA ILE A 88 13.29 -4.57 -14.45
C ILE A 88 14.54 -3.80 -14.91
N HIS A 89 15.69 -4.10 -14.33
CA HIS A 89 16.96 -3.47 -14.66
C HIS A 89 17.36 -3.70 -16.12
N GLU A 90 17.29 -4.94 -16.62
CA GLU A 90 17.67 -5.30 -18.00
C GLU A 90 16.73 -4.67 -19.03
N ILE A 91 15.42 -4.62 -18.76
CA ILE A 91 14.46 -3.94 -19.63
C ILE A 91 14.75 -2.44 -19.65
N TYR A 92 14.93 -1.82 -18.49
CA TYR A 92 15.29 -0.40 -18.41
C TYR A 92 16.56 -0.10 -19.22
N ALA A 93 17.59 -0.94 -19.10
CA ALA A 93 18.88 -0.72 -19.74
C ALA A 93 18.95 -1.10 -21.23
N THR A 94 18.10 -2.02 -21.70
CA THR A 94 18.28 -2.64 -23.03
C THR A 94 17.01 -2.78 -23.87
N GLY A 95 15.84 -2.42 -23.35
CA GLY A 95 14.56 -2.51 -24.06
C GLY A 95 13.86 -3.86 -23.96
N LYS A 96 14.48 -4.86 -23.31
CA LYS A 96 13.94 -6.21 -23.17
C LYS A 96 14.69 -6.96 -22.07
N SER A 97 14.09 -8.04 -21.56
CA SER A 97 14.84 -9.02 -20.78
C SER A 97 15.20 -10.25 -21.60
N THR A 98 16.45 -10.69 -21.50
CA THR A 98 16.97 -11.92 -22.09
C THR A 98 17.38 -12.97 -21.05
N LEU A 99 17.34 -12.61 -19.77
CA LEU A 99 17.62 -13.50 -18.64
C LEU A 99 16.71 -14.73 -18.64
N LYS A 100 17.31 -15.88 -18.35
CA LYS A 100 16.64 -17.18 -18.33
C LYS A 100 17.17 -18.01 -17.18
N ASN A 101 16.37 -18.99 -16.77
CA ASN A 101 16.78 -19.97 -15.78
C ASN A 101 18.01 -20.74 -16.26
N GLY A 102 18.97 -20.92 -15.35
CA GLY A 102 20.17 -21.71 -15.60
C GLY A 102 19.87 -23.19 -15.78
N GLY A 103 20.77 -23.92 -16.45
CA GLY A 103 20.67 -25.37 -16.62
C GLY A 103 20.97 -26.19 -15.35
N GLY A 104 21.63 -25.57 -14.36
CA GLY A 104 21.89 -26.14 -13.04
C GLY A 104 20.98 -25.53 -11.98
N VAL A 105 21.56 -24.79 -11.03
CA VAL A 105 20.79 -23.95 -10.10
C VAL A 105 20.06 -22.90 -10.93
N TRP A 106 18.73 -22.98 -10.93
CA TRP A 106 17.91 -22.22 -11.89
C TRP A 106 18.11 -20.71 -11.76
N TYR A 107 18.41 -20.22 -10.55
CA TYR A 107 18.54 -18.80 -10.28
C TYR A 107 19.95 -18.23 -10.45
N GLN A 108 20.96 -19.06 -10.69
CA GLN A 108 22.35 -18.58 -10.75
C GLN A 108 22.56 -17.43 -11.75
N PRO A 109 21.98 -17.45 -12.98
CA PRO A 109 22.13 -16.33 -13.90
C PRO A 109 21.60 -15.00 -13.37
N TYR A 110 20.59 -15.01 -12.50
CA TYR A 110 20.05 -13.81 -11.87
C TYR A 110 20.99 -13.33 -10.76
N VAL A 111 21.53 -14.23 -9.93
CA VAL A 111 22.56 -13.86 -8.94
C VAL A 111 23.79 -13.24 -9.60
N ASP A 112 24.27 -13.85 -10.68
CA ASP A 112 25.43 -13.34 -11.43
C ASP A 112 25.14 -11.95 -12.03
N TYR A 113 23.97 -11.77 -12.62
CA TYR A 113 23.52 -10.48 -13.17
C TYR A 113 23.40 -9.41 -12.07
N ALA A 114 22.78 -9.75 -10.95
CA ALA A 114 22.56 -8.85 -9.84
C ALA A 114 23.90 -8.37 -9.23
N LEU A 115 24.90 -9.25 -9.11
CA LEU A 115 26.26 -8.89 -8.68
C LEU A 115 26.98 -8.01 -9.71
N GLU A 116 26.87 -8.33 -11.00
CA GLU A 116 27.51 -7.56 -12.08
C GLU A 116 26.97 -6.13 -12.18
N ASN A 117 25.68 -5.95 -11.91
CA ASN A 117 24.99 -4.66 -12.02
C ASN A 117 24.83 -3.94 -10.66
N GLY A 118 25.35 -4.50 -9.56
CA GLY A 118 25.31 -3.88 -8.24
C GLY A 118 23.90 -3.83 -7.62
N ILE A 119 23.01 -4.75 -8.01
CA ILE A 119 21.68 -4.92 -7.39
C ILE A 119 21.82 -5.59 -6.01
N ILE A 120 22.83 -6.44 -5.83
CA ILE A 120 23.22 -7.02 -4.54
C ILE A 120 24.73 -6.95 -4.35
N GLU A 121 25.17 -7.06 -3.09
CA GLU A 121 26.58 -7.17 -2.75
C GLU A 121 27.04 -8.64 -2.64
N PRO A 122 28.35 -8.93 -2.86
CA PRO A 122 28.90 -10.26 -2.58
C PRO A 122 28.60 -10.70 -1.15
N GLU A 123 28.15 -11.94 -1.00
CA GLU A 123 27.82 -12.56 0.30
C GLU A 123 26.66 -11.90 1.07
N GLU A 124 25.91 -10.97 0.46
CA GLU A 124 24.72 -10.34 1.09
C GLU A 124 23.68 -11.38 1.53
N PHE A 125 23.49 -12.44 0.72
CA PHE A 125 22.57 -13.54 1.01
C PHE A 125 23.30 -14.87 1.16
N SER A 126 23.07 -15.55 2.28
CA SER A 126 23.61 -16.89 2.55
C SER A 126 22.81 -18.03 1.88
N ALA A 127 21.55 -17.77 1.49
CA ALA A 127 20.69 -18.71 0.79
C ALA A 127 19.64 -17.97 -0.05
N TYR A 128 19.39 -18.46 -1.27
CA TYR A 128 18.49 -17.79 -2.22
C TYR A 128 17.09 -18.44 -2.32
N ASP A 129 16.94 -19.70 -1.91
CA ASP A 129 15.66 -20.43 -1.96
C ASP A 129 14.76 -20.19 -0.73
N ARG A 130 15.24 -19.46 0.28
CA ARG A 130 14.43 -19.10 1.44
C ARG A 130 13.47 -17.96 1.13
N PRO A 131 12.37 -17.82 1.89
CA PRO A 131 11.54 -16.61 1.88
C PRO A 131 12.38 -15.34 1.98
N VAL A 132 12.05 -14.35 1.16
CA VAL A 132 12.60 -12.99 1.25
C VAL A 132 11.75 -12.16 2.22
N THR A 133 12.39 -11.36 3.05
CA THR A 133 11.67 -10.38 3.90
C THR A 133 11.27 -9.15 3.07
N ARG A 134 10.31 -8.38 3.56
CA ARG A 134 9.88 -7.13 2.92
C ARG A 134 11.03 -6.13 2.84
N GLY A 135 11.83 -6.01 3.90
CA GLY A 135 13.03 -5.15 3.93
C GLY A 135 14.08 -5.55 2.89
N GLU A 136 14.37 -6.84 2.78
CA GLU A 136 15.29 -7.37 1.76
C GLU A 136 14.77 -7.14 0.34
N ALA A 137 13.48 -7.40 0.10
CA ALA A 137 12.85 -7.13 -1.18
C ALA A 137 12.95 -5.63 -1.52
N ALA A 138 12.66 -4.73 -0.58
CA ALA A 138 12.79 -3.30 -0.81
C ALA A 138 14.21 -2.88 -1.22
N ARG A 139 15.25 -3.43 -0.58
CA ARG A 139 16.65 -3.18 -1.00
C ARG A 139 16.92 -3.64 -2.42
N ILE A 140 16.51 -4.87 -2.76
CA ILE A 140 16.66 -5.44 -4.10
C ILE A 140 15.96 -4.57 -5.16
N PHE A 141 14.70 -4.18 -4.92
CA PHE A 141 13.94 -3.38 -5.90
C PHE A 141 14.42 -1.93 -5.96
N ALA A 142 14.86 -1.33 -4.85
CA ALA A 142 15.43 0.01 -4.85
C ALA A 142 16.70 0.11 -5.71
N ALA A 143 17.45 -0.99 -5.85
CA ALA A 143 18.64 -1.05 -6.69
C ALA A 143 18.33 -1.40 -8.17
N ALA A 144 17.09 -1.78 -8.51
CA ALA A 144 16.73 -2.21 -9.86
C ALA A 144 16.63 -1.07 -10.88
N LEU A 145 16.45 0.17 -10.42
CA LEU A 145 16.42 1.38 -11.24
C LEU A 145 17.34 2.44 -10.62
N PRO A 146 17.94 3.35 -11.42
CA PRO A 146 18.72 4.43 -10.85
C PRO A 146 17.81 5.36 -10.01
N PRO A 147 18.31 5.98 -8.92
CA PRO A 147 17.52 6.88 -8.07
C PRO A 147 16.83 8.02 -8.81
N ALA A 148 17.37 8.42 -9.97
CA ALA A 148 16.78 9.42 -10.85
C ALA A 148 15.48 8.97 -11.54
N GLU A 149 15.08 7.69 -11.50
CA GLU A 149 13.81 7.22 -12.08
C GLU A 149 12.74 6.92 -11.03
N VAL A 150 13.12 6.96 -9.75
CA VAL A 150 12.25 6.76 -8.58
C VAL A 150 12.10 8.08 -7.82
N HIS A 151 11.66 9.11 -8.55
CA HIS A 151 11.38 10.44 -8.00
C HIS A 151 10.26 10.43 -6.97
N ALA A 152 10.40 11.27 -5.94
CA ALA A 152 9.40 11.45 -4.91
C ALA A 152 8.10 12.08 -5.47
N ILE A 153 6.97 11.45 -5.18
CA ILE A 153 5.61 11.96 -5.36
C ILE A 153 4.86 12.09 -4.03
N ASN A 154 5.38 11.47 -2.96
CA ASN A 154 4.93 11.64 -1.59
C ASN A 154 5.96 12.44 -0.79
N ASP A 155 5.58 12.92 0.39
CA ASP A 155 6.44 13.62 1.36
C ASP A 155 6.47 12.84 2.67
N ILE A 156 7.24 11.75 2.67
CA ILE A 156 7.43 10.86 3.82
C ILE A 156 8.83 11.09 4.37
N ASP A 157 8.92 11.56 5.62
CA ASP A 157 10.17 11.87 6.30
C ASP A 157 10.68 10.71 7.18
N HIS A 158 9.78 9.91 7.75
CA HIS A 158 10.10 8.72 8.54
C HIS A 158 8.95 7.71 8.56
N LEU A 159 9.28 6.45 8.89
CA LEU A 159 8.32 5.41 9.23
C LEU A 159 8.52 4.99 10.68
N THR A 160 7.42 4.73 11.39
CA THR A 160 7.48 4.33 12.81
C THR A 160 8.03 2.91 13.00
N ASP A 161 7.84 2.03 12.03
CA ASP A 161 8.27 0.63 12.07
C ASP A 161 9.52 0.32 11.24
N VAL A 162 10.15 1.35 10.67
CA VAL A 162 11.47 1.26 10.00
C VAL A 162 12.35 2.40 10.51
N PRO A 163 13.08 2.21 11.62
CA PRO A 163 13.90 3.26 12.21
C PRO A 163 15.12 3.58 11.33
N ARG A 164 15.68 4.78 11.44
CA ARG A 164 16.85 5.26 10.66
C ARG A 164 18.09 4.34 10.71
N GLY A 165 18.20 3.48 11.71
CA GLY A 165 19.29 2.51 11.86
C GLY A 165 19.06 1.15 11.20
N ASP A 166 17.88 0.93 10.62
CA ASP A 166 17.54 -0.31 9.89
C ASP A 166 18.24 -0.32 8.53
N ASP A 167 18.79 -1.48 8.13
CA ASP A 167 19.49 -1.63 6.85
C ASP A 167 18.57 -1.37 5.64
N ALA A 168 17.26 -1.59 5.77
CA ALA A 168 16.29 -1.31 4.73
C ALA A 168 15.82 0.16 4.69
N TYR A 169 16.15 0.97 5.71
CA TYR A 169 15.59 2.33 5.90
C TYR A 169 15.62 3.19 4.64
N ASN A 170 16.79 3.31 4.00
CA ASN A 170 16.95 4.17 2.82
C ASN A 170 16.16 3.64 1.62
N ALA A 171 16.17 2.33 1.40
CA ALA A 171 15.45 1.70 0.29
C ALA A 171 13.93 1.83 0.47
N VAL A 172 13.45 1.62 1.69
CA VAL A 172 12.03 1.79 2.03
C VAL A 172 11.61 3.24 1.84
N LEU A 173 12.35 4.20 2.42
CA LEU A 173 11.99 5.62 2.32
C LEU A 173 12.00 6.12 0.87
N LEU A 174 12.95 5.65 0.06
CA LEU A 174 13.01 5.95 -1.38
C LEU A 174 11.75 5.45 -2.10
N LEU A 175 11.39 4.18 -1.91
CA LEU A 175 10.27 3.56 -2.60
C LEU A 175 8.89 4.02 -2.08
N TYR A 176 8.77 4.39 -0.80
CA TYR A 176 7.58 5.04 -0.25
C TYR A 176 7.38 6.42 -0.86
N ASN A 177 8.44 7.24 -0.89
CA ASN A 177 8.38 8.55 -1.51
C ASN A 177 8.10 8.47 -3.01
N ALA A 178 8.61 7.45 -3.70
CA ALA A 178 8.30 7.19 -5.09
C ALA A 178 6.88 6.63 -5.32
N GLY A 179 6.10 6.32 -4.29
CA GLY A 179 4.76 5.73 -4.43
C GLY A 179 4.76 4.28 -4.95
N VAL A 180 5.92 3.61 -4.92
CA VAL A 180 6.06 2.20 -5.29
C VAL A 180 5.58 1.32 -4.13
N LEU A 181 5.99 1.67 -2.91
CA LEU A 181 5.53 1.05 -1.67
C LEU A 181 4.49 1.94 -0.99
N THR A 182 3.44 1.32 -0.44
CA THR A 182 2.33 1.99 0.25
C THR A 182 2.08 1.45 1.66
N GLY A 183 2.90 0.49 2.11
CA GLY A 183 2.67 -0.27 3.34
C GLY A 183 1.52 -1.27 3.24
N SER A 184 1.14 -1.82 4.39
CA SER A 184 0.20 -2.93 4.50
C SER A 184 -0.97 -2.59 5.41
N GLY A 185 -2.18 -2.55 4.86
CA GLY A 185 -3.40 -2.23 5.62
C GLY A 185 -3.59 -0.72 5.83
N PRO A 186 -4.57 -0.32 6.64
CA PRO A 186 -4.96 1.09 6.79
C PRO A 186 -3.92 1.96 7.52
N ASP A 187 -3.03 1.33 8.30
CA ASP A 187 -1.94 1.99 9.02
C ASP A 187 -0.73 2.29 8.14
N CYS A 188 -0.74 1.83 6.88
CA CYS A 188 0.34 1.96 5.92
C CYS A 188 1.73 1.54 6.48
N ARG A 189 1.76 0.63 7.47
CA ARG A 189 3.02 0.15 8.06
C ARG A 189 3.80 -0.72 7.08
N PHE A 190 5.13 -0.66 7.14
CA PHE A 190 5.96 -1.41 6.22
C PHE A 190 6.19 -2.87 6.62
N ARG A 191 6.40 -3.15 7.91
CA ARG A 191 6.66 -4.48 8.48
C ARG A 191 7.89 -5.16 7.84
N PRO A 192 9.12 -4.63 8.03
CA PRO A 192 10.32 -5.04 7.28
C PRO A 192 10.69 -6.53 7.46
N GLU A 193 10.41 -7.12 8.62
CA GLU A 193 10.75 -8.51 8.95
C GLU A 193 9.75 -9.55 8.42
N GLU A 194 8.57 -9.13 7.98
CA GLU A 194 7.57 -10.05 7.43
C GLU A 194 7.97 -10.52 6.04
N THR A 195 7.48 -11.70 5.64
CA THR A 195 7.65 -12.19 4.27
C THR A 195 6.68 -11.51 3.31
N ILE A 196 7.05 -11.43 2.04
CA ILE A 196 6.22 -10.80 1.01
C ILE A 196 5.58 -11.81 0.05
N THR A 197 4.34 -11.54 -0.37
CA THR A 197 3.57 -12.39 -1.27
C THR A 197 3.82 -12.08 -2.74
N ARG A 198 3.45 -13.01 -3.62
CA ARG A 198 3.51 -12.85 -5.09
C ARG A 198 2.60 -11.73 -5.60
N ALA A 199 1.45 -11.51 -4.97
CA ALA A 199 0.56 -10.40 -5.29
C ALA A 199 1.19 -9.03 -4.96
N GLU A 200 1.78 -8.89 -3.78
CA GLU A 200 2.45 -7.65 -3.37
C GLU A 200 3.65 -7.32 -4.25
N ILE A 201 4.44 -8.33 -4.64
CA ILE A 201 5.54 -8.13 -5.57
C ILE A 201 5.07 -7.77 -6.98
N ALA A 202 3.91 -8.27 -7.42
CA ALA A 202 3.34 -7.82 -8.70
C ALA A 202 3.02 -6.33 -8.67
N ALA A 203 2.40 -5.83 -7.60
CA ALA A 203 2.13 -4.40 -7.45
C ALA A 203 3.43 -3.57 -7.41
N ILE A 204 4.45 -4.02 -6.67
CA ILE A 204 5.77 -3.36 -6.63
C ILE A 204 6.41 -3.33 -8.03
N ALA A 205 6.47 -4.47 -8.71
CA ALA A 205 7.08 -4.56 -10.03
C ALA A 205 6.34 -3.72 -11.09
N CYS A 206 5.01 -3.69 -11.02
CA CYS A 206 4.15 -2.85 -11.86
C CYS A 206 4.50 -1.37 -11.68
N ARG A 207 4.53 -0.87 -10.42
CA ARG A 207 4.85 0.52 -10.07
C ARG A 207 6.29 0.92 -10.34
N MET A 208 7.20 -0.05 -10.30
CA MET A 208 8.58 0.13 -10.73
C MET A 208 8.65 0.38 -12.24
N ALA A 209 7.99 -0.45 -13.05
CA ALA A 209 8.01 -0.36 -14.51
C ALA A 209 7.15 0.78 -15.07
N LEU A 210 6.07 1.15 -14.39
CA LEU A 210 5.07 2.12 -14.85
C LEU A 210 4.88 3.24 -13.83
N PRO A 211 5.51 4.42 -14.04
CA PRO A 211 5.35 5.55 -13.12
C PRO A 211 3.92 6.03 -12.92
N ALA A 212 3.04 5.80 -13.90
CA ALA A 212 1.62 6.17 -13.81
C ALA A 212 0.81 5.32 -12.81
N GLU A 213 1.32 4.15 -12.41
CA GLU A 213 0.68 3.27 -11.43
C GLU A 213 1.14 3.55 -9.99
N ARG A 214 2.12 4.45 -9.81
CA ARG A 214 2.63 4.84 -8.49
C ARG A 214 1.58 5.62 -7.71
N GLU A 215 1.52 5.35 -6.42
CA GLU A 215 0.43 5.82 -5.57
C GLU A 215 0.82 7.05 -4.73
N THR A 216 -0.09 8.01 -4.66
CA THR A 216 -0.02 9.08 -3.66
C THR A 216 -0.78 8.67 -2.40
N PHE A 217 -0.13 8.77 -1.24
CA PHE A 217 -0.75 8.44 0.04
C PHE A 217 -0.13 9.22 1.18
N VAL A 218 -0.79 9.13 2.33
CA VAL A 218 -0.39 9.78 3.57
C VAL A 218 -0.27 8.68 4.62
N LEU A 219 0.82 8.69 5.39
CA LEU A 219 1.04 7.73 6.47
C LEU A 219 0.20 8.09 7.68
N LEU A 220 -0.77 7.25 8.03
CA LEU A 220 -1.59 7.45 9.23
C LEU A 220 -0.87 6.88 10.47
N ASP A 221 -0.80 7.66 11.53
CA ASP A 221 -0.33 7.19 12.82
C ASP A 221 -1.48 6.58 13.61
N GLY A 222 -1.24 5.44 14.25
CA GLY A 222 -2.23 4.83 15.14
C GLY A 222 -2.25 5.53 16.49
N HIS A 223 -3.42 6.03 16.89
CA HIS A 223 -3.69 6.64 18.18
C HIS A 223 -4.59 5.72 18.99
N ASP A 224 -4.08 5.24 20.12
CA ASP A 224 -4.83 4.41 21.05
C ASP A 224 -5.81 5.29 21.82
N LEU A 225 -7.11 5.05 21.62
CA LEU A 225 -8.21 5.68 22.37
C LEU A 225 -8.80 4.70 23.40
N GLY A 226 -8.01 3.70 23.79
CA GLY A 226 -8.28 2.63 24.73
C GLY A 226 -8.70 3.07 26.13
N ASP A 227 -8.34 4.31 26.52
CA ASP A 227 -8.72 4.90 27.80
C ASP A 227 -10.25 5.03 27.95
N VAL A 228 -10.98 5.19 26.84
CA VAL A 228 -12.45 5.29 26.83
C VAL A 228 -13.10 4.07 26.20
N ILE A 229 -12.52 3.53 25.13
CA ILE A 229 -13.02 2.30 24.49
C ILE A 229 -11.87 1.29 24.38
N PRO A 230 -11.81 0.26 25.25
CA PRO A 230 -10.71 -0.71 25.24
C PRO A 230 -10.46 -1.34 23.88
N GLY A 231 -9.21 -1.30 23.42
CA GLY A 231 -8.77 -1.89 22.16
C GLY A 231 -9.05 -1.05 20.90
N LEU A 232 -9.60 0.16 21.06
CA LEU A 232 -9.85 1.08 19.95
C LEU A 232 -8.58 1.82 19.53
N VAL A 233 -8.19 1.67 18.27
CA VAL A 233 -7.14 2.46 17.63
C VAL A 233 -7.75 3.21 16.45
N VAL A 234 -7.53 4.53 16.40
CA VAL A 234 -7.87 5.36 15.24
C VAL A 234 -6.61 5.79 14.52
N TYR A 235 -6.65 5.88 13.20
CA TYR A 235 -5.47 6.19 12.40
C TYR A 235 -5.58 7.59 11.83
N MET A 236 -4.72 8.51 12.30
CA MET A 236 -4.68 9.90 11.89
C MET A 236 -3.23 10.38 11.90
N THR A 237 -2.81 11.15 10.89
CA THR A 237 -1.46 11.72 10.86
C THR A 237 -1.27 12.73 11.97
N GLY A 238 -0.10 12.79 12.63
CA GLY A 238 0.30 13.93 13.45
C GLY A 238 -0.64 14.33 14.61
N ALA A 239 -1.61 13.51 14.97
CA ALA A 239 -2.57 13.81 16.03
C ALA A 239 -1.95 13.60 17.42
N GLY A 240 -2.42 14.37 18.40
CA GLY A 240 -2.30 14.01 19.81
C GLY A 240 -3.63 13.43 20.29
N ALA A 241 -3.58 12.41 21.14
CA ALA A 241 -4.75 11.91 21.86
C ALA A 241 -4.81 12.55 23.25
N GLU A 242 -5.97 13.07 23.63
CA GLU A 242 -6.26 13.63 24.95
C GLU A 242 -7.56 13.02 25.49
N THR A 243 -7.64 12.80 26.80
CA THR A 243 -8.83 12.23 27.46
C THR A 243 -9.33 13.20 28.53
N GLU A 244 -10.61 13.56 28.46
CA GLU A 244 -11.25 14.46 29.42
C GLU A 244 -12.74 14.07 29.56
N ASP A 245 -13.27 14.11 30.79
CA ASP A 245 -14.69 13.91 31.10
C ASP A 245 -15.36 12.64 30.50
N GLY A 246 -14.61 11.55 30.37
CA GLY A 246 -15.14 10.27 29.85
C GLY A 246 -15.24 10.18 28.32
N ALA A 247 -14.66 11.16 27.61
CA ALA A 247 -14.45 11.13 26.17
C ALA A 247 -12.94 11.23 25.85
N SER A 248 -12.50 10.47 24.86
CA SER A 248 -11.15 10.58 24.30
C SER A 248 -11.25 11.29 22.96
N ARG A 249 -10.40 12.30 22.80
CA ARG A 249 -10.33 13.14 21.61
C ARG A 249 -9.00 12.86 20.95
N ALA A 250 -9.02 12.70 19.63
CA ALA A 250 -7.83 12.87 18.82
C ALA A 250 -8.11 13.96 17.80
N VAL A 251 -7.25 14.98 17.76
CA VAL A 251 -7.39 16.09 16.83
C VAL A 251 -6.22 16.04 15.86
N LEU A 252 -6.56 16.05 14.58
CA LEU A 252 -5.61 16.16 13.49
C LEU A 252 -5.76 17.54 12.83
N GLU A 253 -4.69 18.32 12.85
CA GLU A 253 -4.57 19.53 12.04
C GLU A 253 -3.75 19.20 10.78
N SER A 254 -4.40 19.09 9.63
CA SER A 254 -3.74 18.77 8.35
C SER A 254 -3.68 20.00 7.43
N ALA A 255 -2.80 19.95 6.42
CA ALA A 255 -2.70 21.00 5.40
C ALA A 255 -4.00 21.18 4.60
N ASP A 256 -4.81 20.13 4.46
CA ASP A 256 -6.08 20.12 3.74
C ASP A 256 -7.28 20.51 4.61
N GLY A 257 -7.11 20.64 5.93
CA GLY A 257 -8.16 21.02 6.88
C GLY A 257 -7.95 20.42 8.27
N VAL A 258 -8.78 20.86 9.23
CA VAL A 258 -8.83 20.26 10.58
C VAL A 258 -9.80 19.08 10.55
N TYR A 259 -9.30 17.90 10.90
CA TYR A 259 -10.06 16.66 11.09
C TYR A 259 -10.11 16.32 12.58
N ARG A 260 -11.25 15.89 13.07
CA ARG A 260 -11.40 15.52 14.49
C ARG A 260 -11.95 14.12 14.61
N CYS A 261 -11.45 13.37 15.58
CA CYS A 261 -12.02 12.11 16.04
C CYS A 261 -12.46 12.25 17.50
N LEU A 262 -13.70 11.87 17.76
CA LEU A 262 -14.32 11.86 19.08
C LEU A 262 -14.69 10.42 19.41
N ALA A 263 -14.17 9.89 20.51
CA ALA A 263 -14.54 8.59 21.05
C ALA A 263 -15.23 8.76 22.41
N ALA A 264 -16.42 8.17 22.57
CA ALA A 264 -17.18 8.22 23.82
C ALA A 264 -17.82 6.87 24.12
N ALA A 265 -17.94 6.53 25.41
CA ALA A 265 -18.58 5.31 25.88
C ALA A 265 -19.59 5.62 27.00
N GLU A 266 -20.83 5.19 26.82
CA GLU A 266 -21.88 5.36 27.83
C GLU A 266 -22.32 4.00 28.39
N ALA A 267 -22.22 3.83 29.70
CA ALA A 267 -22.76 2.65 30.37
C ALA A 267 -24.29 2.70 30.42
N GLY A 268 -24.95 1.54 30.29
CA GLY A 268 -26.41 1.47 30.45
C GLY A 268 -26.89 1.97 31.82
N ALA A 269 -28.18 2.31 31.92
CA ALA A 269 -28.79 2.80 33.15
C ALA A 269 -28.46 1.91 34.36
N ALA A 270 -28.13 2.53 35.50
CA ALA A 270 -27.65 1.93 36.75
C ALA A 270 -27.90 0.40 36.90
N GLY A 271 -26.99 -0.41 36.35
CA GLY A 271 -26.97 -1.87 36.49
C GLY A 271 -27.41 -2.70 35.26
N SER A 272 -27.78 -2.10 34.13
CA SER A 272 -28.08 -2.85 32.90
C SER A 272 -26.89 -2.89 31.94
N THR A 273 -26.43 -4.09 31.57
CA THR A 273 -25.47 -4.31 30.49
C THR A 273 -26.17 -4.10 29.15
N VAL A 274 -25.68 -3.20 28.30
CA VAL A 274 -26.09 -3.13 26.90
C VAL A 274 -25.50 -4.35 26.19
N THR A 275 -26.34 -5.21 25.62
CA THR A 275 -25.88 -6.43 24.92
C THR A 275 -26.13 -6.39 23.41
N ALA A 276 -26.98 -5.46 22.96
CA ALA A 276 -27.27 -5.20 21.57
C ALA A 276 -27.75 -3.75 21.44
N MET A 277 -27.70 -3.21 20.22
CA MET A 277 -28.33 -1.93 19.90
C MET A 277 -29.14 -2.06 18.62
N THR A 278 -30.15 -1.21 18.49
CA THR A 278 -30.85 -0.94 17.24
C THR A 278 -30.20 0.25 16.51
N PRO A 279 -30.38 0.38 15.18
CA PRO A 279 -29.90 1.55 14.46
C PRO A 279 -30.52 2.87 14.96
N LYS A 280 -31.72 2.78 15.56
CA LYS A 280 -32.37 3.94 16.18
C LYS A 280 -31.61 4.38 17.43
N GLU A 281 -31.26 3.45 18.32
CA GLU A 281 -30.49 3.75 19.53
C GLU A 281 -29.11 4.30 19.19
N GLY A 282 -28.44 3.72 18.17
CA GLY A 282 -27.12 4.18 17.76
C GLY A 282 -27.08 5.64 17.32
N LYS A 283 -28.04 6.09 16.51
CA LYS A 283 -28.07 7.51 16.11
C LYS A 283 -28.40 8.48 17.25
N TYR A 284 -29.11 8.06 18.29
CA TYR A 284 -29.30 8.91 19.48
C TYR A 284 -28.02 9.04 20.28
N ALA A 285 -27.29 7.93 20.47
CA ALA A 285 -26.00 7.95 21.15
C ALA A 285 -24.98 8.86 20.44
N LEU A 286 -24.92 8.82 19.10
CA LEU A 286 -24.10 9.77 18.33
C LEU A 286 -24.52 11.22 18.56
N SER A 287 -25.83 11.49 18.60
CA SER A 287 -26.35 12.83 18.84
C SER A 287 -25.94 13.36 20.21
N ASP A 288 -26.04 12.51 21.24
CA ASP A 288 -25.73 12.89 22.61
C ASP A 288 -24.22 13.08 22.80
N ALA A 289 -23.40 12.19 22.22
CA ALA A 289 -21.94 12.33 22.21
C ALA A 289 -21.48 13.62 21.51
N LEU A 290 -22.10 13.97 20.38
CA LEU A 290 -21.79 15.21 19.65
C LEU A 290 -22.26 16.46 20.40
N ALA A 291 -23.44 16.41 21.03
CA ALA A 291 -23.98 17.53 21.79
C ALA A 291 -23.10 17.88 23.01
N ALA A 292 -22.51 16.86 23.66
CA ALA A 292 -21.53 17.07 24.73
C ALA A 292 -20.29 17.87 24.26
N GLU A 293 -19.97 17.78 22.98
CA GLU A 293 -18.85 18.44 22.32
C GLU A 293 -19.24 19.75 21.61
N GLY A 294 -20.49 20.21 21.81
CA GLY A 294 -21.00 21.46 21.24
C GLY A 294 -21.53 21.34 19.80
N TYR A 295 -21.64 20.13 19.25
CA TYR A 295 -22.16 19.91 17.90
C TYR A 295 -23.64 19.55 17.89
N THR A 296 -24.36 20.01 16.86
CA THR A 296 -25.78 19.68 16.66
C THR A 296 -25.97 18.85 15.39
N MET A 297 -26.65 17.69 15.51
CA MET A 297 -26.91 16.77 14.40
C MET A 297 -28.41 16.71 14.07
N ASP A 298 -28.78 16.80 12.78
CA ASP A 298 -30.14 16.49 12.33
C ASP A 298 -30.36 14.98 12.20
N ILE A 299 -30.77 14.35 13.29
CA ILE A 299 -31.00 12.90 13.39
C ILE A 299 -32.07 12.34 12.43
N SER A 300 -32.84 13.19 11.75
CA SER A 300 -33.91 12.78 10.84
C SER A 300 -33.40 12.38 9.46
N THR A 301 -32.26 12.93 9.04
CA THR A 301 -31.61 12.68 7.74
C THR A 301 -30.63 11.51 7.80
N VAL A 302 -30.15 11.18 8.99
CA VAL A 302 -29.18 10.11 9.27
C VAL A 302 -29.73 8.73 8.88
N ARG A 303 -28.92 7.95 8.16
CA ARG A 303 -29.24 6.56 7.78
C ARG A 303 -28.10 5.62 8.21
N PRO A 304 -28.43 4.44 8.74
CA PRO A 304 -27.43 3.45 9.12
C PRO A 304 -26.97 2.63 7.91
N GLU A 305 -25.70 2.26 7.92
CA GLU A 305 -25.10 1.16 7.18
C GLU A 305 -24.67 0.08 8.18
N ASN A 306 -24.82 -1.20 7.81
CA ASN A 306 -24.29 -2.26 8.65
C ASN A 306 -22.77 -2.29 8.53
N ALA A 307 -22.10 -2.46 9.66
CA ALA A 307 -20.66 -2.60 9.72
C ALA A 307 -20.27 -3.64 10.79
N ALA A 308 -19.00 -4.03 10.81
CA ALA A 308 -18.44 -4.83 11.88
C ALA A 308 -16.96 -4.53 12.09
N PHE A 309 -16.50 -4.69 13.34
CA PHE A 309 -15.07 -4.81 13.66
C PHE A 309 -14.79 -6.28 13.95
N GLY A 310 -14.41 -7.05 12.93
CA GLY A 310 -14.34 -8.52 13.03
C GLY A 310 -15.69 -9.10 13.45
N ASP A 311 -15.74 -9.76 14.61
CA ASP A 311 -16.96 -10.37 15.14
C ASP A 311 -17.86 -9.39 15.92
N VAL A 312 -17.46 -8.12 16.07
CA VAL A 312 -18.23 -7.10 16.80
C VAL A 312 -19.16 -6.36 15.84
N PRO A 313 -20.50 -6.55 15.91
CA PRO A 313 -21.43 -5.84 15.05
C PRO A 313 -21.46 -4.35 15.37
N ALA A 314 -21.54 -3.53 14.33
CA ALA A 314 -21.58 -2.08 14.40
C ALA A 314 -22.59 -1.49 13.41
N TYR A 315 -22.93 -0.22 13.62
CA TYR A 315 -23.60 0.60 12.61
C TYR A 315 -22.71 1.78 12.26
N ARG A 316 -22.54 2.02 10.96
CA ARG A 316 -21.89 3.22 10.43
C ARG A 316 -22.96 4.22 9.99
N TYR A 317 -22.69 5.49 10.20
CA TYR A 317 -23.57 6.59 9.84
C TYR A 317 -22.77 7.67 9.12
N GLU A 318 -23.35 8.24 8.07
CA GLU A 318 -22.86 9.44 7.40
C GLU A 318 -23.90 10.55 7.59
N PHE A 319 -23.46 11.73 8.01
CA PHE A 319 -24.35 12.84 8.33
C PHE A 319 -23.62 14.19 8.35
N ARG A 320 -24.35 15.25 8.64
CA ARG A 320 -23.79 16.59 8.86
C ARG A 320 -24.08 17.08 10.28
N ALA A 321 -23.13 17.80 10.86
CA ALA A 321 -23.27 18.42 12.17
C ALA A 321 -22.83 19.89 12.13
N ASP A 322 -23.52 20.74 12.87
CA ASP A 322 -23.21 22.17 13.04
C ASP A 322 -22.44 22.38 14.34
N ASP A 323 -21.41 23.23 14.35
CA ASP A 323 -20.58 23.50 15.52
C ASP A 323 -21.03 24.71 16.37
N GLY A 324 -22.17 25.32 16.05
CA GLY A 324 -22.69 26.50 16.72
C GLY A 324 -22.04 27.82 16.27
N GLU A 325 -21.07 27.77 15.36
CA GLU A 325 -20.39 28.93 14.75
C GLU A 325 -20.69 29.09 13.25
N ASP A 326 -21.86 28.61 12.81
CA ASP A 326 -22.31 28.58 11.41
C ASP A 326 -21.38 27.77 10.47
N ARG A 327 -20.59 26.82 11.00
CA ARG A 327 -19.81 25.88 10.19
C ARG A 327 -20.41 24.49 10.25
N GLU A 328 -20.69 23.96 9.07
CA GLU A 328 -21.18 22.61 8.89
C GLU A 328 -20.02 21.65 8.64
N HIS A 329 -20.04 20.52 9.35
CA HIS A 329 -19.06 19.44 9.26
C HIS A 329 -19.70 18.22 8.62
N LEU A 330 -18.98 17.60 7.69
CA LEU A 330 -19.28 16.24 7.24
C LEU A 330 -18.78 15.28 8.31
N CYS A 331 -19.66 14.37 8.73
CA CYS A 331 -19.41 13.46 9.84
C CYS A 331 -19.61 12.00 9.44
N PHE A 332 -18.73 11.13 9.96
CA PHE A 332 -18.86 9.69 9.88
C PHE A 332 -18.79 9.10 11.29
N GLY A 333 -19.81 8.36 11.69
CA GLY A 333 -19.92 7.78 13.02
C GLY A 333 -19.99 6.26 12.98
N TYR A 334 -19.24 5.58 13.84
CA TYR A 334 -19.43 4.18 14.18
C TYR A 334 -20.07 4.06 15.54
N VAL A 335 -21.04 3.16 15.68
CA VAL A 335 -21.64 2.81 16.96
C VAL A 335 -21.65 1.30 17.14
N PHE A 336 -21.11 0.84 18.27
CA PHE A 336 -21.02 -0.57 18.64
C PHE A 336 -21.19 -0.74 20.15
N VAL A 337 -21.36 -1.97 20.61
CA VAL A 337 -21.44 -2.29 22.04
C VAL A 337 -20.14 -2.97 22.44
N ARG A 338 -19.49 -2.46 23.49
CA ARG A 338 -18.29 -3.08 24.07
C ARG A 338 -18.38 -3.06 25.59
N ASP A 339 -18.11 -4.21 26.20
CA ASP A 339 -18.07 -4.38 27.66
C ASP A 339 -19.30 -3.84 28.41
N GLY A 340 -20.48 -3.92 27.78
CA GLY A 340 -21.74 -3.44 28.34
C GLY A 340 -22.02 -1.96 28.17
N ALA A 341 -21.12 -1.22 27.52
CA ALA A 341 -21.28 0.18 27.15
C ALA A 341 -21.64 0.35 25.67
N LEU A 342 -22.37 1.41 25.39
CA LEU A 342 -22.62 1.88 24.03
C LEU A 342 -21.49 2.82 23.63
N CYS A 343 -20.73 2.44 22.61
CA CYS A 343 -19.52 3.12 22.17
C CYS A 343 -19.79 3.88 20.88
N THR A 344 -19.30 5.11 20.80
CA THR A 344 -19.36 5.95 19.60
C THR A 344 -17.96 6.38 19.19
N VAL A 345 -17.69 6.37 17.89
CA VAL A 345 -16.47 6.92 17.29
C VAL A 345 -16.89 7.80 16.13
N THR A 346 -16.68 9.11 16.24
CA THR A 346 -17.14 10.10 15.25
C THR A 346 -15.97 10.86 14.65
N PHE A 347 -15.87 10.83 13.33
CA PHE A 347 -14.94 11.63 12.55
C PHE A 347 -15.66 12.86 12.00
N LEU A 348 -15.00 14.03 12.07
CA LEU A 348 -15.54 15.30 11.60
C LEU A 348 -14.54 15.99 10.68
N THR A 349 -15.06 16.58 9.61
CA THR A 349 -14.30 17.41 8.68
C THR A 349 -15.13 18.55 8.11
N THR A 350 -14.49 19.65 7.76
CA THR A 350 -15.11 20.70 6.92
C THR A 350 -14.91 20.47 5.41
N ARG A 351 -14.10 19.47 5.04
CA ARG A 351 -13.75 19.15 3.64
C ARG A 351 -13.76 17.64 3.40
N ASP A 352 -14.46 17.23 2.36
CA ASP A 352 -14.47 15.85 1.89
C ASP A 352 -13.24 15.60 1.00
N SER A 353 -12.19 15.03 1.58
CA SER A 353 -10.92 14.73 0.91
C SER A 353 -10.67 13.23 0.85
N THR A 354 -9.84 12.80 -0.11
CA THR A 354 -9.44 11.39 -0.23
C THR A 354 -8.67 10.92 1.01
N GLU A 355 -7.88 11.79 1.63
CA GLU A 355 -7.15 11.55 2.88
C GLU A 355 -8.11 11.30 4.04
N PHE A 356 -9.13 12.17 4.21
CA PHE A 356 -10.13 11.98 5.24
C PHE A 356 -10.92 10.69 5.04
N ARG A 357 -11.24 10.34 3.80
CA ARG A 357 -11.89 9.07 3.48
C ARG A 357 -11.05 7.83 3.83
N LYS A 358 -9.71 7.93 3.84
CA LYS A 358 -8.83 6.87 4.35
C LYS A 358 -8.90 6.76 5.88
N VAL A 359 -8.84 7.90 6.57
CA VAL A 359 -8.96 7.97 8.04
C VAL A 359 -10.25 7.31 8.54
N ILE A 360 -11.40 7.62 7.94
CA ILE A 360 -12.70 7.05 8.37
C ILE A 360 -12.83 5.55 8.09
N ALA A 361 -12.05 5.00 7.16
CA ALA A 361 -12.07 3.58 6.81
C ALA A 361 -11.05 2.76 7.62
N ALA A 362 -10.10 3.43 8.26
CA ALA A 362 -9.03 2.81 9.02
C ALA A 362 -9.32 2.42 10.49
N PRO A 363 -10.37 2.88 11.20
CA PRO A 363 -10.51 2.60 12.63
C PRO A 363 -10.49 1.10 12.91
N ALA A 364 -9.80 0.70 13.97
CA ALA A 364 -9.67 -0.70 14.36
C ALA A 364 -10.06 -0.91 15.82
N LEU A 365 -10.73 -2.03 16.08
CA LEU A 365 -11.07 -2.49 17.43
C LEU A 365 -10.44 -3.87 17.63
N ASP A 366 -9.65 -4.05 18.68
CA ASP A 366 -8.88 -5.28 18.94
C ASP A 366 -8.04 -5.73 17.73
N GLY A 367 -7.52 -4.76 16.96
CA GLY A 367 -6.75 -4.99 15.74
C GLY A 367 -7.57 -5.36 14.50
N GLN A 368 -8.90 -5.41 14.58
CA GLN A 368 -9.79 -5.64 13.44
C GLN A 368 -10.31 -4.30 12.90
N THR A 369 -10.05 -4.00 11.62
CA THR A 369 -10.55 -2.78 10.96
C THR A 369 -12.07 -2.84 10.78
N ALA A 370 -12.71 -1.67 10.79
CA ALA A 370 -14.13 -1.54 10.48
C ALA A 370 -14.40 -1.92 9.01
N GLU A 371 -15.32 -2.86 8.78
CA GLU A 371 -15.78 -3.25 7.44
C GLU A 371 -17.29 -3.03 7.30
N LEU A 372 -17.73 -2.58 6.11
CA LEU A 372 -19.15 -2.55 5.76
C LEU A 372 -19.64 -3.96 5.39
N THR A 373 -20.83 -4.34 5.86
CA THR A 373 -21.36 -5.71 5.75
C THR A 373 -22.67 -5.83 4.99
#